data_AF-A0A9X2UBG2-F1
#
_entry.id   AF-A0A9X2UBG2-F1
#
_cell.length_a   1.000
_cell.length_b   1.000
_cell.length_c   1.000
_cell.angle_alpha   90.00
_cell.angle_beta   90.00
_cell.angle_gamma   90.00
#
_symmetry.space_group_name_H-M   'P 1'
#
loop_
_entity.id
_entity.type
_entity.pdbx_description
1 polymer ?
#
loop_
_entity_poly.entity_id
_entity_poly.type
_entity_poly.pdbx_seq_one_letter_code
_entity_poly.pdbx_strand_id
1 'polypeptide(L)'
;MAYVAWDIETCPLPSETLPSAQQERLSSEVERLREQSPDEEALHRQAGSFHPHLGWICCISAVRGGLDGKEEPKSWTAASPAEEKDLLDQFWADVHAIGRHHDQSGKDLQWVTFNGKISMCPS
;
A
#
# COMPACT_ATOMS: atom_id res chain seq x y z
N MET A 1 3.97 -22.66 -9.72
CA MET A 1 3.26 -21.47 -9.21
C MET A 1 4.20 -20.72 -8.29
N ALA A 2 4.43 -19.44 -8.55
CA ALA A 2 5.10 -18.55 -7.61
C ALA A 2 4.08 -17.53 -7.10
N TYR A 3 4.06 -17.30 -5.80
CA TYR A 3 3.19 -16.33 -5.15
C TYR A 3 4.02 -15.12 -4.74
N VAL A 4 3.50 -13.93 -4.99
CA VAL A 4 4.02 -12.68 -4.42
C VAL A 4 2.96 -12.14 -3.49
N ALA A 5 3.21 -12.25 -2.20
CA ALA A 5 2.39 -11.60 -1.20
C ALA A 5 2.97 -10.21 -0.91
N TRP A 6 2.13 -9.19 -0.90
CA TRP A 6 2.54 -7.83 -0.59
C TRP A 6 1.53 -7.11 0.30
N ASP A 7 2.06 -6.17 1.07
CA ASP A 7 1.33 -5.30 1.97
C ASP A 7 1.85 -3.86 1.82
N ILE A 8 0.96 -2.90 2.09
CA ILE A 8 1.21 -1.47 1.94
C ILE A 8 0.87 -0.77 3.24
N GLU A 9 1.83 -0.01 3.76
CA GLU A 9 1.62 0.89 4.89
C GLU A 9 1.54 2.33 4.38
N THR A 10 0.57 3.06 4.92
CA THR A 10 0.30 4.46 4.59
C THR A 10 0.45 5.34 5.83
N CYS A 11 1.06 6.51 5.63
CA CYS A 11 1.07 7.57 6.63
C CYS A 11 0.05 8.66 6.25
N PRO A 12 -0.74 9.17 7.21
CA PRO A 12 -1.69 10.26 6.92
C PRO A 12 -0.93 11.53 6.49
N LEU A 13 -1.52 12.27 5.56
CA LEU A 13 -1.06 13.62 5.21
C LEU A 13 -1.58 14.63 6.25
N PRO A 14 -0.84 15.72 6.52
CA PRO A 14 -1.37 16.81 7.33
C PRO A 14 -2.67 17.34 6.70
N SER A 15 -3.73 17.49 7.50
CA SER A 15 -5.06 17.91 7.01
C SER A 15 -5.03 19.23 6.25
N GLU A 16 -4.16 20.16 6.66
CA GLU A 16 -3.94 21.47 6.04
C GLU A 16 -3.40 21.38 4.60
N THR A 17 -2.74 20.27 4.26
CA THR A 17 -2.17 20.04 2.92
C THR A 17 -3.14 19.33 1.98
N LEU A 18 -4.26 18.84 2.50
CA LEU A 18 -5.28 18.14 1.71
C LEU A 18 -6.09 19.15 0.88
N PRO A 19 -6.40 18.86 -0.40
CA PRO A 19 -7.43 19.54 -1.16
C PRO A 19 -8.80 19.53 -0.44
N SER A 20 -9.65 20.52 -0.71
CA SER A 20 -10.97 20.67 -0.05
C SER A 20 -11.83 19.39 -0.09
N ALA A 21 -11.89 18.72 -1.24
CA ALA A 21 -12.63 17.46 -1.39
C ALA A 21 -12.07 16.31 -0.53
N GLN A 22 -10.77 16.33 -0.23
CA GLN A 22 -10.15 15.35 0.66
C GLN A 22 -10.34 15.74 2.14
N GLN A 23 -10.38 17.03 2.46
CA GLN A 23 -10.76 17.50 3.80
C GLN A 23 -12.20 17.10 4.15
N GLU A 24 -13.15 17.26 3.22
CA GLU A 24 -14.55 16.83 3.41
C GLU A 24 -14.67 15.32 3.65
N ARG A 25 -13.88 14.51 2.93
CA ARG A 25 -13.79 13.06 3.16
C ARG A 25 -13.20 12.73 4.53
N LEU A 26 -12.13 13.42 4.93
CA LEU A 26 -11.53 13.26 6.25
C LEU A 26 -12.55 13.58 7.35
N SER A 27 -13.29 14.68 7.23
CA SER A 27 -14.35 15.04 8.20
C SER A 27 -15.43 13.97 8.29
N SER A 28 -15.88 13.45 7.14
CA SER A 28 -16.90 12.40 7.09
C SER A 28 -16.44 11.09 7.76
N GLU A 29 -15.18 10.69 7.54
CA GLU A 29 -14.60 9.50 8.20
C GLU A 29 -14.39 9.71 9.70
N VAL A 30 -13.97 10.91 10.12
CA VAL A 30 -13.86 11.26 11.55
C VAL A 30 -15.24 11.21 12.22
N GLU A 31 -16.28 11.76 11.59
CA GLU A 31 -17.66 11.67 12.10
C GLU A 31 -18.13 10.22 12.23
N ARG A 32 -17.82 9.36 11.25
CA ARG A 32 -18.14 7.93 11.31
C ARG A 32 -17.42 7.24 12.49
N LEU A 33 -16.18 7.62 12.78
CA LEU A 33 -15.37 7.00 13.84
C LEU A 33 -15.64 7.59 15.23
N ARG A 34 -16.24 8.80 15.34
CA ARG A 34 -16.60 9.45 16.62
C ARG A 34 -17.52 8.59 17.49
N GLU A 35 -18.31 7.69 16.91
CA GLU A 35 -19.13 6.75 17.68
C GLU A 35 -18.29 5.73 18.47
N GLN A 36 -17.01 5.56 18.12
CA GLN A 36 -16.11 4.51 18.64
C GLN A 36 -15.05 5.04 19.61
N SER A 37 -14.75 6.35 19.61
CA SER A 37 -13.76 6.96 20.50
C SER A 37 -14.02 8.47 20.66
N PRO A 38 -13.80 9.06 21.84
CA PRO A 38 -13.89 10.51 22.06
C PRO A 38 -12.58 11.29 21.77
N ASP A 39 -11.48 10.63 21.42
CA ASP A 39 -10.17 11.28 21.16
C ASP A 39 -10.06 11.78 19.72
N GLU A 40 -10.26 13.08 19.49
CA GLU A 40 -10.26 13.68 18.15
C GLU A 40 -8.93 13.52 17.39
N GLU A 41 -7.78 13.62 18.06
CA GLU A 41 -6.48 13.52 17.36
C GLU A 41 -6.21 12.09 16.89
N ALA A 42 -6.57 11.11 17.73
CA ALA A 42 -6.50 9.70 17.37
C ALA A 42 -7.47 9.36 16.23
N LEU A 43 -8.68 9.92 16.24
CA LEU A 43 -9.67 9.73 15.17
C LEU A 43 -9.19 10.29 13.83
N HIS A 44 -8.60 11.49 13.81
CA HIS A 44 -8.05 12.09 12.60
C HIS A 44 -6.91 11.25 12.03
N ARG A 45 -6.03 10.74 12.89
CA ARG A 45 -4.94 9.84 12.49
C ARG A 45 -5.49 8.54 11.91
N GLN A 46 -6.47 7.93 12.58
CA GLN A 46 -7.09 6.69 12.14
C GLN A 46 -7.85 6.86 10.82
N ALA A 47 -8.63 7.92 10.67
CA ALA A 47 -9.35 8.25 9.44
C ALA A 47 -8.39 8.47 8.26
N GLY A 48 -7.27 9.16 8.50
CA GLY A 48 -6.24 9.39 7.49
C GLY A 48 -5.45 8.14 7.11
N SER A 49 -5.18 7.25 8.07
CA SER A 49 -4.38 6.03 7.86
C SER A 49 -5.07 5.01 6.97
N PHE A 50 -6.40 4.85 7.05
CA PHE A 50 -7.12 3.80 6.30
C PHE A 50 -7.67 4.23 4.94
N HIS A 51 -7.51 5.50 4.55
CA HIS A 51 -8.11 6.02 3.33
C HIS A 51 -7.04 6.30 2.25
N PRO A 52 -7.11 5.66 1.05
CA PRO A 52 -6.08 5.73 0.01
C PRO A 52 -5.89 7.12 -0.63
N HIS A 53 -6.66 8.12 -0.19
CA HIS A 53 -6.57 9.50 -0.66
C HIS A 53 -6.23 10.50 0.46
N LEU A 54 -6.02 10.04 1.70
CA LEU A 54 -5.74 10.91 2.86
C LEU A 54 -4.33 10.70 3.42
N GLY A 55 -3.51 9.93 2.70
CA GLY A 55 -2.16 9.57 3.10
C GLY A 55 -1.27 9.32 1.89
N TRP A 56 -0.03 8.97 2.18
CA TRP A 56 1.01 8.60 1.22
C TRP A 56 1.60 7.25 1.62
N ILE A 57 2.10 6.50 0.65
CA ILE A 57 2.70 5.19 0.86
C ILE A 57 4.09 5.36 1.47
N CYS A 58 4.25 4.95 2.72
CA CYS A 58 5.54 5.01 3.43
C CYS A 58 6.31 3.70 3.37
N CYS A 59 5.63 2.57 3.14
CA CYS A 59 6.26 1.27 3.01
C CYS A 59 5.46 0.37 2.07
N ILE A 60 6.16 -0.34 1.21
CA ILE A 60 5.66 -1.54 0.53
C ILE A 60 6.56 -2.68 0.97
N SER A 61 5.97 -3.78 1.43
CA SER A 61 6.71 -5.00 1.74
C SER A 61 6.18 -6.15 0.92
N ALA A 62 7.05 -6.87 0.23
CA ALA A 62 6.69 -8.03 -0.58
C ALA A 62 7.55 -9.24 -0.24
N VAL A 63 6.92 -10.41 -0.22
CA VAL A 63 7.60 -11.70 -0.08
C VAL A 63 7.20 -12.58 -1.26
N ARG A 64 8.22 -13.14 -1.91
CA ARG A 64 8.04 -14.14 -2.96
C ARG A 64 8.18 -15.53 -2.36
N GLY A 65 7.34 -16.46 -2.79
CA GLY A 65 7.42 -17.84 -2.33
C GLY A 65 6.73 -18.82 -3.27
N GLY A 66 6.96 -20.11 -3.02
CA GLY A 66 6.27 -21.21 -3.66
C GLY A 66 5.84 -22.23 -2.61
N LEU A 67 5.34 -23.39 -3.05
CA LEU A 67 4.98 -24.50 -2.16
C LEU A 67 6.20 -25.02 -1.36
N ASP A 68 7.41 -24.81 -1.89
CA ASP A 68 8.66 -25.32 -1.32
C ASP A 68 9.35 -24.35 -0.34
N GLY A 69 8.79 -23.14 -0.14
CA GLY A 69 9.35 -22.16 0.79
C GLY A 69 9.15 -20.71 0.36
N LYS A 70 9.46 -19.79 1.27
CA LYS A 70 9.43 -18.34 1.05
C LYS A 70 10.85 -17.77 1.02
N GLU A 71 11.05 -16.75 0.19
CA GLU A 71 12.26 -15.94 0.18
C GLU A 71 12.22 -14.90 1.31
N GLU A 72 13.33 -14.18 1.48
CA GLU A 72 13.35 -13.05 2.40
C GLU A 72 12.43 -11.92 1.90
N PRO A 73 11.63 -11.32 2.79
CA PRO A 73 10.84 -10.15 2.43
C PRO A 73 11.74 -9.01 1.97
N LYS A 74 11.34 -8.34 0.89
CA LYS A 74 11.93 -7.08 0.46
C LYS A 74 10.97 -5.95 0.80
N SER A 75 11.51 -4.88 1.37
CA SER A 75 10.74 -3.68 1.71
C SER A 75 11.30 -2.47 0.98
N TRP A 76 10.42 -1.64 0.48
CA TRP A 76 10.71 -0.32 -0.07
C TRP A 76 10.07 0.71 0.85
N THR A 77 10.86 1.68 1.32
CA THR A 77 10.44 2.64 2.34
C THR A 77 10.72 4.06 1.90
N ALA A 78 9.84 4.98 2.32
CA ALA A 78 9.98 6.41 2.11
C ALA A 78 9.84 7.09 3.47
N ALA A 79 10.77 8.00 3.78
CA ALA A 79 10.78 8.72 5.05
C ALA A 79 9.90 9.98 5.00
N SER A 80 9.52 10.43 3.81
CA SER A 80 8.69 11.61 3.57
C SER A 80 7.79 11.45 2.35
N PRO A 81 6.68 12.21 2.24
CA PRO A 81 5.80 12.19 1.07
C PRO A 81 6.52 12.47 -0.25
N ALA A 82 7.60 13.27 -0.23
CA ALA A 82 8.37 13.60 -1.42
C ALA A 82 9.12 12.38 -2.01
N GLU A 83 9.42 11.38 -1.18
CA GLU A 83 10.12 10.15 -1.57
C GLU A 83 9.18 9.04 -2.06
N GLU A 84 7.86 9.22 -1.92
CA GLU A 84 6.85 8.22 -2.33
C GLU A 84 7.00 7.85 -3.82
N LYS A 85 7.29 8.84 -4.66
CA LYS A 85 7.50 8.61 -6.09
C LYS A 85 8.68 7.68 -6.35
N ASP A 86 9.82 7.94 -5.71
CA ASP A 86 11.03 7.15 -5.89
C ASP A 86 10.87 5.74 -5.34
N LEU A 87 10.11 5.57 -4.25
CA LEU A 87 9.71 4.28 -3.72
C LEU A 87 8.89 3.50 -4.75
N LEU A 88 7.86 4.10 -5.33
CA LEU A 88 7.00 3.47 -6.32
C LEU A 88 7.77 3.09 -7.59
N ASP A 89 8.65 3.98 -8.07
CA ASP A 89 9.47 3.73 -9.25
C ASP A 89 10.42 2.54 -9.01
N GLN A 90 11.05 2.45 -7.83
CA GLN A 90 11.88 1.30 -7.44
C GLN A 90 11.09 0.00 -7.31
N PHE A 91 9.93 0.06 -6.67
CA PHE A 91 9.03 -1.09 -6.53
C PHE A 91 8.65 -1.64 -7.90
N TRP A 92 8.15 -0.80 -8.81
CA TRP A 92 7.75 -1.26 -10.14
C TRP A 92 8.91 -1.76 -10.98
N ALA A 93 10.10 -1.15 -10.87
CA ALA A 93 11.30 -1.63 -11.56
C ALA A 93 11.65 -3.07 -11.13
N ASP A 94 11.58 -3.36 -9.83
CA ASP A 94 11.82 -4.69 -9.30
C ASP A 94 10.73 -5.69 -9.70
N VAL A 95 9.45 -5.29 -9.66
CA VAL A 95 8.33 -6.12 -10.12
C VAL A 95 8.48 -6.49 -11.58
N HIS A 96 8.85 -5.53 -12.44
CA HIS A 96 9.10 -5.80 -13.86
C HIS A 96 10.29 -6.73 -14.08
N ALA A 97 11.33 -6.65 -13.25
CA ALA A 97 12.43 -7.60 -13.31
C ALA A 97 11.97 -9.03 -13.01
N ILE A 98 11.11 -9.21 -11.99
CA ILE A 98 10.52 -10.50 -11.65
C ILE A 98 9.69 -11.05 -12.82
N GLY A 99 8.79 -10.23 -13.40
CA GLY A 99 7.95 -10.64 -14.52
C GLY A 99 8.76 -11.12 -15.74
N ARG A 100 9.78 -10.37 -16.14
CA ARG A 100 10.67 -10.74 -17.26
C ARG A 100 11.39 -12.08 -17.04
N HIS A 101 11.86 -12.34 -15.82
CA HIS A 101 12.47 -13.63 -15.49
C HIS A 101 11.44 -14.78 -15.50
N HIS A 102 10.19 -14.47 -15.18
CA HIS A 102 9.12 -15.46 -15.10
C HIS A 102 8.61 -15.88 -16.47
N ASP A 103 8.42 -14.93 -17.39
CA ASP A 103 8.03 -15.18 -18.79
C ASP A 103 9.03 -16.09 -19.51
N GLN A 104 10.31 -16.02 -19.13
CA GLN A 104 11.36 -16.91 -19.64
C GLN A 104 11.33 -18.31 -18.99
N SER A 105 10.77 -18.43 -17.78
CA SER A 105 10.73 -19.68 -17.01
C SER A 105 9.44 -20.49 -17.19
N GLY A 106 8.41 -19.91 -17.82
CA GLY A 106 7.14 -20.58 -18.13
C GLY A 106 6.28 -20.96 -16.92
N LYS A 107 6.52 -20.36 -15.75
CA LYS A 107 5.70 -20.56 -14.54
C LYS A 107 4.61 -19.48 -14.48
N ASP A 108 3.52 -19.73 -13.74
CA ASP A 108 2.50 -18.71 -13.43
C ASP A 108 2.83 -17.95 -12.13
N LEU A 109 2.74 -16.62 -12.17
CA LEU A 109 2.95 -15.70 -11.04
C LEU A 109 1.60 -15.22 -10.52
N GLN A 110 1.33 -15.40 -9.23
CA GLN A 110 0.09 -14.99 -8.59
C GLN A 110 0.33 -13.95 -7.50
N TRP A 111 -0.33 -12.80 -7.62
CA TRP A 111 -0.27 -11.71 -6.64
C TRP A 111 -1.31 -11.90 -5.54
N VAL A 112 -0.89 -11.71 -4.29
CA VAL A 112 -1.72 -11.85 -3.10
C VAL A 112 -1.59 -10.57 -2.26
N THR A 113 -2.68 -9.82 -2.11
CA THR A 113 -2.75 -8.65 -1.22
C THR A 113 -3.39 -9.06 0.11
N PHE A 114 -2.86 -8.58 1.23
CA PHE A 114 -3.68 -8.43 2.45
C PHE A 114 -4.37 -7.05 2.39
N ASN A 115 -5.65 -6.97 2.75
CA ASN A 115 -6.52 -5.78 2.61
C ASN A 115 -6.92 -5.27 1.20
N GLY A 116 -6.39 -5.82 0.11
CA GLY A 116 -6.89 -5.55 -1.25
C GLY A 116 -8.02 -6.51 -1.63
N LYS A 117 -9.17 -5.99 -2.11
CA LYS A 117 -10.09 -6.80 -2.92
C LYS A 117 -9.28 -7.42 -4.07
N ILE A 118 -9.56 -8.69 -4.38
CA ILE A 118 -8.89 -9.48 -5.42
C ILE A 118 -8.63 -8.61 -6.67
N SER A 119 -7.39 -8.16 -6.84
CA SER A 119 -6.97 -7.39 -8.00
C SER A 119 -6.50 -8.37 -9.06
N MET A 120 -7.37 -8.64 -10.04
CA MET A 120 -6.99 -9.27 -11.31
C MET A 120 -6.03 -8.32 -12.04
N CYS A 121 -4.82 -8.79 -12.37
CA CYS A 121 -3.96 -8.08 -13.31
C CYS A 121 -4.61 -8.10 -14.70
N PRO A 122 -4.77 -6.96 -15.40
CA PRO A 122 -5.11 -6.98 -16.81
C PRO A 122 -3.90 -7.48 -17.60
N SER A 123 -4.17 -8.48 -18.44
CA SER A 123 -3.26 -9.10 -19.42
C SER A 123 -2.79 -8.12 -20.47
#